data_AF-A0A1B6LM46-F1
#
_entry.id   AF-A0A1B6LM46-F1
#
_cell.length_a   1.000
_cell.length_b   1.000
_cell.length_c   1.000
_cell.angle_alpha   90.00
_cell.angle_beta   90.00
_cell.angle_gamma   90.00
#
_symmetry.space_group_name_H-M   'P 1'
#
loop_
_entity.id
_entity.type
_entity.pdbx_description
1 polymer ?
#
loop_
_entity_poly.entity_id
_entity_poly.type
_entity_poly.pdbx_seq_one_letter_code
_entity_poly.pdbx_strand_id
1 'polypeptide(L)'
;LEQGQPVYQILKKFEPDGLLGTLTTCLLMALAMQASRICVYFRQHLARIARLLCWAVTQLLVGGVLCGFRQYDGPVPLNRYLMSVSYVLVASGLAYLVLLGLYLLISVWRLWSGFPFIYSGANMLVMFVGSQLFHRTFPFVWEIPQEHMDTHNQFLLVAFWSICVWSFVCYQLLWRALVCPV
;
A
#
# COMPACT_ATOMS: atom_id res chain seq x y z
N LEU A 1 -14.38 8.64 19.14
CA LEU A 1 -13.17 7.80 19.30
C LEU A 1 -12.21 8.54 20.23
N GLU A 2 -12.67 8.71 21.47
CA GLU A 2 -11.87 9.16 22.60
C GLU A 2 -11.45 7.90 23.33
N GLN A 3 -10.17 7.56 23.33
CA GLN A 3 -9.51 6.73 24.34
C GLN A 3 -8.03 6.61 23.98
N GLY A 4 -7.25 7.55 24.49
CA GLY A 4 -5.80 7.55 24.46
C GLY A 4 -5.36 8.72 25.32
N GLN A 5 -4.67 8.45 26.42
CA GLN A 5 -4.23 9.50 27.34
C GLN A 5 -3.39 10.57 26.59
N PRO A 6 -3.56 11.86 26.91
CA PRO A 6 -2.93 12.95 26.16
C PRO A 6 -1.45 13.05 26.54
N VAL A 7 -0.62 12.23 25.91
CA VAL A 7 0.85 12.39 25.96
C VAL A 7 1.29 13.65 25.19
N TYR A 8 0.44 14.17 24.29
CA TYR A 8 0.67 15.40 23.57
C TYR A 8 -0.52 16.35 23.77
N GLN A 9 -0.31 17.44 24.51
CA GLN A 9 -1.22 18.59 24.51
C GLN A 9 -1.10 19.28 23.15
N ILE A 10 -1.80 18.78 22.14
CA ILE A 10 -1.89 19.45 20.84
C ILE A 10 -3.24 20.17 20.80
N LEU A 11 -3.20 21.49 20.94
CA LEU A 11 -4.36 22.39 20.85
C LEU A 11 -5.02 22.39 19.45
N LYS A 12 -4.39 21.73 18.47
CA LYS A 12 -4.80 21.62 17.08
C LYS A 12 -4.81 20.15 16.67
N LYS A 13 -5.89 19.67 16.06
CA LYS A 13 -5.95 18.33 15.43
C LYS A 13 -4.76 18.19 14.47
N PHE A 14 -3.94 17.16 14.65
CA PHE A 14 -2.72 16.96 13.86
C PHE A 14 -3.05 16.95 12.36
N GLU A 15 -2.36 17.80 11.59
CA GLU A 15 -2.53 17.90 10.14
C GLU A 15 -1.63 16.84 9.47
N PRO A 16 -2.20 15.89 8.71
CA PRO A 16 -1.42 14.84 8.03
C PRO A 16 -0.42 15.41 7.02
N ASP A 17 -0.63 16.65 6.56
CA ASP A 17 0.25 17.39 5.64
C ASP A 17 1.36 18.19 6.35
N GLY A 18 1.56 18.00 7.65
CA GLY A 18 2.64 18.63 8.39
C GLY A 18 4.04 18.16 7.96
N LEU A 19 5.08 18.90 8.35
CA LEU A 19 6.49 18.60 8.05
C LEU A 19 6.91 17.17 8.42
N LEU A 20 6.40 16.65 9.54
CA LEU A 20 6.74 15.29 9.97
C LEU A 20 6.14 14.24 9.01
N GLY A 21 4.91 14.45 8.54
CA GLY A 21 4.24 13.58 7.58
C GLY A 21 4.97 13.53 6.23
N THR A 22 5.43 14.68 5.74
CA THR A 22 6.20 14.76 4.49
C THR A 22 7.57 14.08 4.60
N LEU A 23 8.29 14.26 5.71
CA LEU A 23 9.55 13.56 5.97
C LEU A 23 9.37 12.04 6.04
N THR A 24 8.34 11.57 6.73
CA THR A 24 8.04 10.12 6.82
C THR A 24 7.61 9.53 5.48
N THR A 25 6.94 10.32 4.65
CA THR A 25 6.57 9.92 3.27
C THR A 25 7.81 9.86 2.38
N CYS A 26 8.74 10.81 2.51
CA CYS A 26 10.02 10.77 1.81
C CYS A 26 10.84 9.52 2.19
N LEU A 27 10.87 9.18 3.48
CA LEU A 27 11.49 7.95 3.98
C LEU A 27 10.85 6.70 3.35
N LEU A 28 9.52 6.62 3.35
CA LEU A 28 8.78 5.52 2.72
C LEU A 28 9.14 5.38 1.24
N MET A 29 9.22 6.50 0.52
CA MET A 29 9.58 6.51 -0.90
C MET A 29 11.03 6.08 -1.13
N ALA A 30 11.96 6.48 -0.26
CA ALA A 30 13.35 6.03 -0.32
C ALA A 30 13.46 4.52 -0.12
N LEU A 31 12.71 3.95 0.83
CA LEU A 31 12.63 2.51 1.05
C LEU A 31 12.00 1.78 -0.14
N ALA A 32 10.97 2.33 -0.78
CA ALA A 32 10.39 1.76 -1.99
C ALA A 32 11.41 1.74 -3.15
N MET A 33 12.11 2.86 -3.38
CA MET A 33 13.18 2.97 -4.38
C MET A 33 14.30 1.95 -4.14
N GLN A 34 14.64 1.71 -2.87
CA GLN A 34 15.63 0.71 -2.48
C GLN A 34 15.19 -0.71 -2.85
N ALA A 35 13.89 -1.05 -2.73
CA ALA A 35 13.34 -2.33 -3.17
C ALA A 35 13.43 -2.48 -4.70
N SER A 36 13.03 -1.44 -5.44
CA SER A 36 13.07 -1.41 -6.91
C SER A 36 14.49 -1.63 -7.43
N ARG A 37 15.49 -0.98 -6.81
CA ARG A 37 16.90 -1.15 -7.17
C ARG A 37 17.38 -2.58 -6.94
N ILE A 38 16.98 -3.24 -5.85
CA ILE A 38 17.32 -4.65 -5.62
C ILE A 38 16.78 -5.53 -6.74
N CYS A 39 15.53 -5.31 -7.14
CA CYS A 39 14.88 -6.08 -8.19
C CYS A 39 15.56 -5.91 -9.56
N VAL A 40 16.04 -4.70 -9.90
CA VAL A 40 16.66 -4.40 -11.20
C VAL A 40 18.14 -4.78 -11.23
N TYR A 41 18.92 -4.43 -10.21
CA TYR A 41 20.38 -4.51 -10.26
C TYR A 41 20.92 -5.94 -10.13
N PHE A 42 20.37 -6.74 -9.21
CA PHE A 42 20.84 -8.09 -8.98
C PHE A 42 20.20 -9.04 -10.01
N ARG A 43 20.98 -9.87 -10.70
CA ARG A 43 20.43 -10.84 -11.69
C ARG A 43 20.08 -12.20 -11.09
N GLN A 44 20.77 -12.62 -10.04
CA GLN A 44 20.56 -13.92 -9.40
C GLN A 44 19.33 -13.90 -8.48
N HIS A 45 18.46 -14.91 -8.60
CA HIS A 45 17.24 -15.04 -7.80
C HIS A 45 17.52 -15.08 -6.29
N LEU A 46 18.48 -15.91 -5.86
CA LEU A 46 18.86 -16.04 -4.45
C LEU A 46 19.39 -14.72 -3.87
N ALA A 47 20.18 -13.97 -4.64
CA ALA A 47 20.71 -12.67 -4.20
C ALA A 47 19.59 -11.63 -4.00
N ARG A 48 18.54 -11.63 -4.84
CA ARG A 48 17.36 -10.78 -4.65
C ARG A 48 16.58 -11.18 -3.41
N ILE A 49 16.27 -12.48 -3.27
CA ILE A 49 15.49 -13.03 -2.16
C ILE A 49 16.17 -12.71 -0.83
N ALA A 50 17.46 -13.01 -0.70
CA ALA A 50 18.20 -12.78 0.53
C ALA A 50 18.21 -11.29 0.93
N ARG A 51 18.38 -10.38 -0.02
CA ARG A 51 18.39 -8.94 0.25
C ARG A 51 17.00 -8.40 0.60
N LEU A 52 15.97 -8.79 -0.15
CA LEU A 52 14.59 -8.38 0.17
C LEU A 52 14.18 -8.86 1.56
N LEU A 53 14.52 -10.12 1.91
CA LEU A 53 14.25 -10.68 3.22
C LEU A 53 15.06 -9.98 4.33
N CYS A 54 16.36 -9.73 4.10
CA CYS A 54 17.21 -9.03 5.06
C CYS A 54 16.68 -7.61 5.37
N TRP A 55 16.28 -6.86 4.34
CA TRP A 55 15.69 -5.53 4.52
C TRP A 55 14.32 -5.59 5.19
N ALA A 56 13.47 -6.56 4.83
CA ALA A 56 12.18 -6.76 5.48
C ALA A 56 12.33 -7.00 6.98
N VAL A 57 13.20 -7.94 7.36
CA VAL A 57 13.46 -8.28 8.77
C VAL A 57 14.06 -7.10 9.51
N THR A 58 15.03 -6.39 8.91
CA THR A 58 15.64 -5.21 9.53
C THR A 58 14.62 -4.12 9.80
N GLN A 59 13.76 -3.79 8.83
CA GLN A 59 12.72 -2.77 8.98
C GLN A 59 11.67 -3.18 10.03
N LEU A 60 11.25 -4.45 10.04
CA LEU A 60 10.31 -4.97 11.04
C LEU A 60 10.89 -4.96 12.45
N LEU A 61 12.17 -5.34 12.61
CA LEU A 61 12.84 -5.31 13.91
C LEU A 61 13.01 -3.88 14.41
N VAL A 62 13.52 -2.97 13.57
CA VAL A 62 13.70 -1.56 13.95
C VAL A 62 12.35 -0.92 14.26
N GLY A 63 11.34 -1.11 13.41
CA GLY A 63 9.98 -0.61 13.66
C GLY A 63 9.34 -1.21 14.92
N GLY A 64 9.55 -2.50 15.17
CA GLY A 64 9.07 -3.21 16.36
C GLY A 64 9.73 -2.72 17.64
N VAL A 65 11.04 -2.52 17.64
CA VAL A 65 11.81 -1.96 18.77
C VAL A 65 11.37 -0.52 19.05
N LEU A 66 11.17 0.31 18.04
CA LEU A 66 10.66 1.69 18.21
C LEU A 66 9.25 1.73 18.82
N CYS A 67 8.44 0.72 18.53
CA CYS A 67 7.11 0.55 19.12
C CYS A 67 7.16 -0.16 20.48
N GLY A 68 8.32 -0.67 20.92
CA GLY A 68 8.44 -1.52 22.11
C GLY A 68 7.58 -2.79 22.03
N PHE A 69 7.27 -3.26 20.81
CA PHE A 69 6.31 -4.33 20.52
C PHE A 69 4.91 -4.12 21.16
N ARG A 70 4.54 -2.87 21.47
CA ARG A 70 3.24 -2.50 22.06
C ARG A 70 2.56 -1.43 21.24
N GLN A 71 1.33 -1.68 20.83
CA GLN A 71 0.61 -0.81 19.89
C GLN A 71 0.43 0.65 20.40
N TYR A 72 0.25 0.84 21.71
CA TYR A 72 -0.09 2.16 22.30
C TYR A 72 0.91 2.67 23.35
N ASP A 73 1.63 1.78 24.05
CA ASP A 73 2.54 2.16 25.16
C ASP A 73 4.04 2.15 24.78
N GLY A 74 4.33 2.20 23.47
CA GLY A 74 5.69 2.28 22.96
C GLY A 74 6.28 3.71 23.02
N PRO A 75 7.61 3.86 22.98
CA PRO A 75 8.25 5.18 22.90
C PRO A 75 7.83 5.95 21.63
N VAL A 76 7.56 5.24 20.52
CA VAL A 76 6.89 5.79 19.34
C VAL A 76 5.72 4.88 18.95
N PRO A 77 4.48 5.19 19.36
CA PRO A 77 3.32 4.33 19.13
C PRO A 77 2.98 4.24 17.64
N LEU A 78 2.36 3.12 17.25
CA LEU A 78 1.92 2.87 15.88
C LEU A 78 0.70 3.73 15.55
N ASN A 79 0.94 4.92 15.00
CA ASN A 79 -0.13 5.80 14.55
C ASN A 79 -0.12 6.00 13.04
N ARG A 80 -1.18 5.48 12.40
CA ARG A 80 -1.46 5.59 10.95
C ARG A 80 -1.80 7.02 10.52
N TYR A 81 -2.46 7.81 11.37
CA TYR A 81 -2.87 9.17 11.03
C TYR A 81 -1.69 10.15 11.11
N LEU A 82 -0.75 9.89 12.02
CA LEU A 82 0.51 10.63 12.14
C LEU A 82 1.56 10.20 11.11
N MET A 83 1.34 9.10 10.38
CA MET A 83 2.38 8.44 9.59
C MET A 83 3.68 8.24 10.38
N SER A 84 3.55 7.83 11.65
CA SER A 84 4.69 7.69 12.58
C SER A 84 5.82 6.83 11.99
N VAL A 85 7.07 7.12 12.38
CA VAL A 85 8.26 6.42 11.86
C VAL A 85 8.19 4.90 12.11
N SER A 86 7.73 4.49 13.29
CA SER A 86 7.52 3.06 13.61
C SER A 86 6.48 2.42 12.69
N TYR A 87 5.39 3.12 12.40
CA TYR A 87 4.37 2.67 11.45
C TYR A 87 4.92 2.52 10.03
N VAL A 88 5.65 3.51 9.53
CA VAL A 88 6.25 3.48 8.19
C VAL A 88 7.25 2.32 8.04
N LEU A 89 8.09 2.08 9.05
CA LEU A 89 9.06 0.97 9.02
C LEU A 89 8.37 -0.40 9.08
N VAL A 90 7.36 -0.58 9.92
CA VAL A 90 6.61 -1.84 9.97
C VAL A 90 5.83 -2.07 8.67
N ALA A 91 5.14 -1.04 8.17
CA ALA A 91 4.36 -1.13 6.93
C ALA A 91 5.25 -1.41 5.71
N SER A 92 6.40 -0.75 5.59
CA SER A 92 7.38 -1.03 4.53
C SER A 92 7.99 -2.42 4.66
N GLY A 93 8.34 -2.86 5.86
CA GLY A 93 8.85 -4.22 6.09
C GLY A 93 7.85 -5.31 5.67
N LEU A 94 6.57 -5.13 5.99
CA LEU A 94 5.49 -6.01 5.50
C LEU A 94 5.34 -5.94 3.98
N ALA A 95 5.41 -4.76 3.38
CA ALA A 95 5.35 -4.59 1.93
C ALA A 95 6.51 -5.32 1.23
N TYR A 96 7.72 -5.33 1.80
CA TYR A 96 8.85 -6.11 1.29
C TYR A 96 8.58 -7.62 1.34
N LEU A 97 7.93 -8.13 2.40
CA LEU A 97 7.53 -9.54 2.48
C LEU A 97 6.46 -9.89 1.43
N VAL A 98 5.48 -9.03 1.22
CA VAL A 98 4.46 -9.20 0.16
C VAL A 98 5.13 -9.21 -1.21
N LEU A 99 6.03 -8.26 -1.48
CA LEU A 99 6.79 -8.20 -2.73
C LEU A 99 7.64 -9.46 -2.92
N LEU A 100 8.27 -9.96 -1.87
CA LEU A 100 9.03 -11.21 -1.91
C LEU A 100 8.13 -12.41 -2.23
N GLY A 101 6.96 -12.52 -1.61
CA GLY A 101 5.99 -13.57 -1.88
C GLY A 101 5.49 -13.54 -3.34
N LEU A 102 5.13 -12.37 -3.84
CA LEU A 102 4.74 -12.17 -5.25
C LEU A 102 5.88 -12.50 -6.20
N TYR A 103 7.12 -12.12 -5.86
CA TYR A 103 8.31 -12.44 -6.65
C TYR A 103 8.54 -13.94 -6.74
N LEU A 104 8.44 -14.68 -5.62
CA LEU A 104 8.56 -16.13 -5.61
C LEU A 104 7.46 -16.79 -6.45
N LEU A 105 6.21 -16.35 -6.29
CA LEU A 105 5.06 -16.90 -7.00
C LEU A 105 5.18 -16.76 -8.51
N ILE A 106 5.58 -15.57 -8.98
CA ILE A 106 5.66 -15.23 -10.41
C ILE A 106 6.97 -15.70 -11.04
N SER A 107 8.12 -15.39 -10.41
CA SER A 107 9.43 -15.58 -11.04
C SER A 107 10.05 -16.95 -10.78
N VAL A 108 9.85 -17.53 -9.59
CA VAL A 108 10.49 -18.80 -9.20
C VAL A 108 9.55 -19.96 -9.48
N TRP A 109 8.33 -19.92 -8.95
CA TRP A 109 7.35 -21.00 -9.11
C TRP A 109 6.56 -20.91 -10.42
N ARG A 110 6.54 -19.73 -11.07
CA ARG A 110 5.82 -19.49 -12.34
C ARG A 110 4.36 -19.97 -12.31
N LEU A 111 3.73 -19.94 -11.13
CA LEU A 111 2.33 -20.36 -10.96
C LEU A 111 1.36 -19.32 -11.53
N TRP A 112 1.83 -18.09 -11.74
CA TRP A 112 1.01 -16.98 -12.16
C TRP A 112 1.77 -15.99 -13.04
N SER A 113 1.07 -15.46 -14.05
CA SER A 113 1.62 -14.50 -15.02
C SER A 113 1.66 -13.05 -14.49
N GLY A 114 1.06 -12.78 -13.31
CA GLY A 114 1.01 -11.43 -12.71
C GLY A 114 -0.18 -10.57 -13.14
N PHE A 115 -1.17 -11.15 -13.83
CA PHE A 115 -2.45 -10.50 -14.14
C PHE A 115 -3.40 -10.56 -12.93
N PRO A 116 -3.95 -9.45 -12.39
CA PRO A 116 -4.14 -8.14 -13.03
C PRO A 116 -3.15 -7.04 -12.63
N PHE A 117 -2.18 -7.34 -11.76
CA PHE A 117 -1.27 -6.33 -11.22
C PHE A 117 -0.44 -5.61 -12.30
N ILE A 118 -0.07 -6.30 -13.38
CA ILE A 118 0.68 -5.69 -14.48
C ILE A 118 -0.15 -4.58 -15.16
N TYR A 119 -1.44 -4.83 -15.42
CA TYR A 119 -2.27 -3.90 -16.19
C TYR A 119 -2.65 -2.68 -15.36
N SER A 120 -3.00 -2.91 -14.09
CA SER A 120 -3.28 -1.86 -13.12
C SER A 120 -2.02 -1.04 -12.82
N GLY A 121 -0.86 -1.68 -12.68
CA GLY A 121 0.42 -1.00 -12.44
C GLY A 121 0.83 -0.07 -13.58
N ALA A 122 0.71 -0.51 -14.82
CA ALA A 122 1.04 0.32 -16.00
C ALA A 122 0.13 1.55 -16.14
N ASN A 123 -1.10 1.48 -15.64
CA ASN A 123 -2.12 2.53 -15.76
C ASN A 123 -2.55 3.12 -14.40
N MET A 124 -1.68 3.06 -13.39
CA MET A 124 -2.03 3.38 -12.00
C MET A 124 -2.54 4.82 -11.82
N LEU A 125 -1.97 5.79 -12.54
CA LEU A 125 -2.43 7.20 -12.49
C LEU A 125 -3.85 7.37 -13.04
N VAL A 126 -4.16 6.72 -14.17
CA VAL A 126 -5.50 6.78 -14.77
C VAL A 126 -6.52 6.13 -13.84
N MET A 127 -6.16 4.98 -13.26
CA MET A 127 -7.01 4.30 -12.27
C MET A 127 -7.23 5.18 -11.03
N PHE A 128 -6.19 5.85 -10.52
CA PHE A 128 -6.31 6.74 -9.37
C PHE A 128 -7.21 7.95 -9.67
N VAL A 129 -6.89 8.75 -10.70
CA VAL A 129 -7.66 9.95 -11.06
C VAL A 129 -9.09 9.58 -11.45
N GLY A 130 -9.25 8.52 -12.24
CA GLY A 130 -10.55 8.02 -12.64
C GLY A 130 -11.40 7.57 -11.45
N SER A 131 -10.81 6.86 -10.48
CA SER A 131 -11.54 6.44 -9.27
C SER A 131 -12.05 7.63 -8.46
N GLN A 132 -11.29 8.73 -8.40
CA GLN A 132 -11.71 9.97 -7.73
C GLN A 132 -12.80 10.69 -8.52
N LEU A 133 -12.70 10.73 -9.84
CA LEU A 133 -13.69 11.39 -10.69
C LEU A 133 -15.04 10.66 -10.71
N PHE A 134 -15.02 9.33 -10.70
CA PHE A 134 -16.21 8.47 -10.83
C PHE A 134 -16.67 7.84 -9.51
N HIS A 135 -16.26 8.39 -8.36
CA HIS A 135 -16.52 7.81 -7.03
C HIS A 135 -18.01 7.67 -6.64
N ARG A 136 -18.94 8.27 -7.40
CA ARG A 136 -20.41 8.17 -7.23
C ARG A 136 -21.17 7.81 -8.51
N THR A 137 -20.46 7.32 -9.52
CA THR A 137 -21.06 7.11 -10.85
C THR A 137 -21.14 5.62 -11.15
N PHE A 138 -22.35 5.14 -11.41
CA PHE A 138 -22.56 3.82 -12.02
C PHE A 138 -21.90 3.83 -13.42
N PRO A 139 -21.05 2.84 -13.80
CA PRO A 139 -20.90 1.50 -13.22
C PRO A 139 -19.71 1.32 -12.25
N PHE A 140 -18.99 2.36 -11.85
CA PHE A 140 -17.75 2.22 -11.06
C PHE A 140 -17.99 2.00 -9.57
N VAL A 141 -18.96 2.72 -9.01
CA VAL A 141 -19.45 2.61 -7.64
C VAL A 141 -20.94 2.90 -7.68
N TRP A 142 -21.76 2.09 -7.02
CA TRP A 142 -23.15 2.43 -6.75
C TRP A 142 -23.32 2.83 -5.30
N GLU A 143 -24.21 3.77 -5.05
CA GLU A 143 -24.55 4.20 -3.70
C GLU A 143 -25.36 3.10 -3.02
N ILE A 144 -24.92 2.69 -1.82
CA ILE A 144 -25.67 1.78 -0.96
C ILE A 144 -26.70 2.64 -0.21
N PRO A 145 -28.01 2.34 -0.31
CA PRO A 145 -29.03 3.06 0.45
C PRO A 145 -28.74 3.01 1.96
N GLN A 146 -28.92 4.14 2.65
CA GLN A 146 -28.56 4.27 4.07
C GLN A 146 -29.29 3.27 4.98
N GLU A 147 -30.41 2.70 4.55
CA GLU A 147 -31.17 1.70 5.32
C GLU A 147 -30.49 0.32 5.42
N HIS A 148 -29.49 0.02 4.58
CA HIS A 148 -28.75 -1.26 4.60
C HIS A 148 -27.28 -1.11 5.02
N MET A 149 -26.92 0.06 5.59
CA MET A 149 -25.54 0.46 5.86
C MET A 149 -24.82 -0.38 6.94
N ASP A 150 -25.51 -1.33 7.57
CA ASP A 150 -24.96 -2.27 8.55
C ASP A 150 -24.35 -3.54 7.92
N THR A 151 -24.59 -3.79 6.62
CA THR A 151 -24.14 -5.03 5.99
C THR A 151 -22.74 -4.90 5.41
N HIS A 152 -21.73 -5.35 6.16
CA HIS A 152 -20.32 -5.39 5.72
C HIS A 152 -20.12 -6.07 4.35
N ASN A 153 -20.93 -7.09 4.04
CA ASN A 153 -20.87 -7.82 2.78
C ASN A 153 -21.19 -6.94 1.55
N GLN A 154 -22.06 -5.95 1.69
CA GLN A 154 -22.40 -5.05 0.59
C GLN A 154 -21.23 -4.14 0.23
N PHE A 155 -20.52 -3.62 1.22
CA PHE A 155 -19.29 -2.84 1.00
C PHE A 155 -18.20 -3.67 0.34
N LEU A 156 -18.01 -4.92 0.77
CA LEU A 156 -17.05 -5.84 0.13
C LEU A 156 -17.42 -6.10 -1.32
N LEU A 157 -18.71 -6.28 -1.63
CA LEU A 157 -19.19 -6.53 -2.98
C LEU A 157 -18.96 -5.31 -3.89
N VAL A 158 -19.30 -4.11 -3.42
CA VAL A 158 -19.03 -2.85 -4.14
C VAL A 158 -17.53 -2.68 -4.39
N ALA A 159 -16.69 -2.92 -3.38
CA ALA A 159 -15.24 -2.80 -3.51
C ALA A 159 -14.69 -3.81 -4.52
N PHE A 160 -15.13 -5.07 -4.43
CA PHE A 160 -14.74 -6.12 -5.38
C PHE A 160 -15.17 -5.79 -6.81
N TRP A 161 -16.40 -5.33 -6.99
CA TRP A 161 -16.91 -4.88 -8.28
C TRP A 161 -16.09 -3.73 -8.86
N SER A 162 -15.79 -2.71 -8.04
CA SER A 162 -15.00 -1.56 -8.47
C SER A 162 -13.61 -1.99 -8.92
N ILE A 163 -12.96 -2.90 -8.20
CA ILE A 163 -11.66 -3.48 -8.58
C ILE A 163 -11.77 -4.22 -9.93
N CYS A 164 -12.83 -5.00 -10.16
CA CYS A 164 -13.06 -5.71 -11.42
C CYS A 164 -13.25 -4.74 -12.60
N VAL A 165 -14.09 -3.70 -12.43
CA VAL A 165 -14.33 -2.69 -13.47
C VAL A 165 -13.05 -1.93 -13.79
N TRP A 166 -12.32 -1.44 -12.79
CA TRP A 166 -11.07 -0.72 -13.02
C TRP A 166 -9.98 -1.61 -13.63
N SER A 167 -9.90 -2.88 -13.24
CA SER A 167 -8.99 -3.84 -13.85
C SER A 167 -9.32 -4.07 -15.33
N PHE A 168 -10.61 -4.13 -15.67
CA PHE A 168 -11.07 -4.23 -17.06
C PHE A 168 -10.74 -2.97 -17.86
N VAL A 169 -10.96 -1.78 -17.30
CA VAL A 169 -10.58 -0.51 -17.94
C VAL A 169 -9.07 -0.46 -18.19
N CYS A 170 -8.24 -0.82 -17.21
CA CYS A 170 -6.79 -0.87 -17.37
C CYS A 170 -6.36 -1.88 -18.44
N TYR A 171 -7.03 -3.03 -18.51
CA TYR A 171 -6.81 -4.01 -19.58
C TYR A 171 -7.11 -3.43 -20.96
N GLN A 172 -8.25 -2.74 -21.13
CA GLN A 172 -8.62 -2.11 -22.39
C GLN A 172 -7.64 -1.01 -22.80
N LEU A 173 -7.17 -0.20 -21.84
CA LEU A 173 -6.17 0.85 -22.10
C LEU A 173 -4.84 0.25 -22.57
N LEU A 174 -4.40 -0.83 -21.93
CA LEU A 174 -3.18 -1.53 -22.32
C LEU A 174 -3.31 -2.18 -23.70
N TRP A 175 -4.45 -2.84 -23.98
CA TRP A 175 -4.71 -3.47 -25.27
C TRP A 175 -4.75 -2.45 -26.43
N ARG A 176 -5.23 -1.23 -26.15
CA ARG A 176 -5.26 -0.13 -27.13
C ARG A 176 -3.94 0.64 -27.23
N ALA A 177 -2.90 0.25 -26.48
CA ALA A 177 -1.58 0.87 -26.45
C ALA A 177 -1.58 2.42 -26.27
N LEU A 178 -2.65 2.98 -25.66
CA LEU A 178 -2.82 4.42 -25.51
C LEU A 178 -1.85 5.03 -24.49
N VAL A 179 -1.32 4.22 -23.57
CA VAL A 179 -0.36 4.63 -22.54
C VAL A 179 0.76 3.59 -22.49
N CYS A 180 1.91 3.96 -23.08
CA CYS A 180 3.25 3.35 -23.09
C CYS A 180 3.37 1.80 -23.13
N PRO A 181 3.99 1.21 -24.17
CA PRO A 181 4.57 -0.13 -24.03
C PRO A 181 5.79 -0.02 -23.10
N VAL A 182 5.76 -0.77 -22.00
CA VAL A 182 6.96 -0.99 -21.15
C VAL A 182 7.87 -2.00 -21.83
#